data_AF-A0A524CHS3-F1
#
_entry.id   AF-A0A524CHS3-F1
#
_cell.length_a   1.000
_cell.length_b   1.000
_cell.length_c   1.000
_cell.angle_alpha   90.00
_cell.angle_beta   90.00
_cell.angle_gamma   90.00
#
_symmetry.space_group_name_H-M   'P 1'
#
loop_
_entity.id
_entity.type
_entity.pdbx_description
1 polymer ?
#
loop_
_entity_poly.entity_id
_entity_poly.type
_entity_poly.pdbx_seq_one_letter_code
_entity_poly.pdbx_strand_id
1 'polypeptide(L)'
;MVLSPNEEGKVGEIKRNVRNYHVCPYCNKKFEIGVENFTLKELSEKDCYPYPHLHLHGNPLHAMLCYIDRDLTIRSVGFIKSIEISRDYATFKQLMKKWSNPY
;
A
#
# COMPACT_ATOMS: atom_id res chain seq x y z
N MET A 1 28.70 14.74 -30.93
CA MET A 1 27.58 15.15 -30.05
C MET A 1 27.15 13.90 -29.30
N VAL A 2 27.87 13.54 -28.24
CA VAL A 2 27.56 13.84 -26.82
C VAL A 2 26.17 13.36 -26.41
N LEU A 3 26.21 12.17 -25.79
CA LEU A 3 25.27 11.43 -24.96
C LEU A 3 23.96 12.13 -24.56
N SER A 4 22.82 11.47 -24.81
CA SER A 4 21.59 11.73 -24.05
C SER A 4 21.54 10.79 -22.84
N PRO A 5 21.20 11.30 -21.64
CA PRO A 5 21.38 10.60 -20.38
C PRO A 5 20.20 9.67 -20.09
N ASN A 6 20.52 8.53 -19.48
CA ASN A 6 19.73 7.78 -18.50
C ASN A 6 18.20 7.86 -18.61
N GLU A 7 17.59 6.74 -18.99
CA GLU A 7 16.21 6.40 -18.65
C GLU A 7 16.06 6.30 -17.12
N GLU A 8 15.91 7.45 -16.47
CA GLU A 8 15.42 7.53 -15.11
C GLU A 8 13.94 7.09 -15.13
N GLY A 9 13.67 5.94 -14.50
CA GLY A 9 12.33 5.36 -14.42
C GLY A 9 11.29 6.40 -14.00
N LYS A 10 10.26 6.57 -14.83
CA LYS A 10 9.18 7.54 -14.60
C LYS A 10 8.47 7.23 -13.28
N VAL A 11 8.77 8.02 -12.26
CA VAL A 11 8.03 8.04 -11.00
C VAL A 11 6.65 8.62 -11.25
N GLY A 12 5.63 7.77 -11.16
CA GLY A 12 4.22 8.16 -11.12
C GLY A 12 3.40 7.69 -12.30
N GLU A 13 3.19 6.39 -12.45
CA GLU A 13 1.99 5.94 -13.16
C GLU A 13 0.75 6.46 -12.41
N ILE A 14 -0.26 6.91 -13.17
CA ILE A 14 -1.51 7.46 -12.65
C ILE A 14 -2.14 6.44 -11.69
N LYS A 15 -2.30 6.80 -10.43
CA LYS A 15 -3.03 5.97 -9.46
C LYS A 15 -4.53 6.03 -9.77
N ARG A 16 -5.22 4.88 -9.70
CA ARG A 16 -6.69 4.86 -9.66
C ARG A 16 -7.16 4.91 -8.22
N ASN A 17 -8.09 5.81 -7.96
CA ASN A 17 -8.69 5.95 -6.64
C ASN A 17 -9.63 4.79 -6.36
N VAL A 18 -9.47 4.25 -5.16
CA VAL A 18 -10.39 3.30 -4.56
C VAL A 18 -11.66 4.06 -4.19
N ARG A 19 -12.80 3.46 -4.50
CA ARG A 19 -14.12 3.95 -4.19
C ARG A 19 -14.33 3.84 -2.68
N ASN A 20 -14.75 4.95 -2.09
CA ASN A 20 -14.96 5.19 -0.66
C ASN A 20 -13.70 5.62 0.11
N TYR A 21 -13.95 6.43 1.13
CA TYR A 21 -12.94 6.86 2.09
C TYR A 21 -13.08 6.07 3.37
N HIS A 22 -11.97 5.89 4.08
CA HIS A 22 -11.96 5.24 5.38
C HIS A 22 -11.34 6.15 6.43
N VAL A 23 -11.87 6.06 7.64
CA VAL A 23 -11.36 6.79 8.80
C VAL A 23 -10.56 5.84 9.65
N CYS A 24 -9.32 6.18 9.94
CA CYS A 24 -8.51 5.40 10.87
C CYS A 24 -9.00 5.64 12.30
N PRO A 25 -9.29 4.59 13.09
CA PRO A 25 -9.78 4.73 14.47
C PRO A 25 -8.69 5.19 15.44
N TYR A 26 -7.41 5.16 15.05
CA TYR A 26 -6.30 5.56 15.94
C TYR A 26 -5.93 7.03 15.82
N CYS A 27 -5.98 7.61 14.61
CA CYS A 27 -5.64 9.02 14.39
C CYS A 27 -6.82 9.87 13.89
N ASN A 28 -8.01 9.28 13.71
CA ASN A 28 -9.22 9.92 13.20
C ASN A 28 -9.05 10.66 11.86
N LYS A 29 -8.01 10.31 11.10
CA LYS A 29 -7.77 10.86 9.76
C LYS A 29 -8.56 10.08 8.72
N LYS A 30 -9.09 10.81 7.75
CA LYS A 30 -9.75 10.28 6.57
C LYS A 30 -8.71 10.03 5.48
N PHE A 31 -8.75 8.85 4.88
CA PHE A 31 -7.82 8.43 3.84
C PHE A 31 -8.54 8.13 2.54
N GLU A 32 -7.95 8.63 1.45
CA GLU A 32 -8.25 8.25 0.09
C GLU A 32 -7.12 7.33 -0.40
N ILE A 33 -7.48 6.12 -0.79
CA ILE A 33 -6.51 5.11 -1.22
C ILE A 33 -6.41 5.15 -2.74
N GLY A 34 -5.19 5.21 -3.25
CA GLY A 34 -4.91 5.10 -4.69
C GLY A 34 -4.00 3.92 -4.96
N VAL A 35 -4.34 3.13 -5.99
CA VAL A 35 -3.58 1.95 -6.39
C VAL A 35 -2.98 2.21 -7.78
N GLU A 36 -1.72 1.82 -7.96
CA GLU A 36 -1.00 2.04 -9.21
C GLU A 36 -1.59 1.19 -10.35
N ASN A 37 -1.68 1.76 -11.55
CA ASN A 37 -2.27 1.08 -12.71
C ASN A 37 -1.53 -0.23 -13.05
N PHE A 38 -0.20 -0.24 -12.98
CA PHE A 38 0.59 -1.46 -13.14
C PHE A 38 0.15 -2.56 -12.18
N THR A 39 0.04 -2.27 -10.87
CA THR A 39 -0.44 -3.24 -9.87
C THR A 39 -1.84 -3.75 -10.18
N LEU A 40 -2.76 -2.86 -10.59
CA LEU A 40 -4.11 -3.27 -10.98
C LEU A 40 -4.12 -4.19 -12.20
N LYS A 41 -3.24 -3.94 -13.17
CA LYS A 41 -3.08 -4.80 -14.35
C LYS A 41 -2.61 -6.20 -13.94
N GLU A 42 -1.57 -6.29 -13.12
CA GLU A 42 -1.05 -7.59 -12.64
C GLU A 42 -2.10 -8.38 -11.84
N LEU A 43 -2.87 -7.71 -10.98
CA LEU A 43 -3.92 -8.34 -10.19
C LEU A 43 -5.08 -8.84 -11.07
N SER A 44 -5.41 -8.09 -12.13
CA SER A 44 -6.43 -8.47 -13.10
C SER A 44 -6.02 -9.67 -13.96
N GLU A 45 -4.75 -9.75 -14.37
CA GLU A 45 -4.25 -10.89 -15.16
C GLU A 45 -4.23 -12.19 -14.34
N LYS A 46 -4.08 -12.09 -13.01
CA LYS A 46 -4.04 -13.23 -12.09
C LYS A 46 -5.38 -13.56 -11.42
N ASP A 47 -6.45 -12.84 -11.78
CA ASP A 47 -7.77 -12.90 -11.14
C ASP A 47 -7.72 -12.86 -9.60
N CYS A 48 -6.82 -12.04 -9.06
CA CYS A 48 -6.57 -11.94 -7.63
C CYS A 48 -7.46 -10.85 -7.01
N TYR A 49 -8.75 -11.16 -6.81
CA TYR A 49 -9.69 -10.27 -6.11
C TYR A 49 -10.56 -11.03 -5.08
N PRO A 50 -10.91 -10.40 -3.94
CA PRO A 50 -10.37 -9.12 -3.47
C PRO A 50 -8.90 -9.27 -3.05
N TYR A 51 -8.08 -8.27 -3.34
CA TYR A 51 -6.67 -8.29 -2.97
C TYR A 51 -6.40 -7.46 -1.70
N PRO A 52 -5.44 -7.88 -0.87
CA PRO A 52 -5.02 -7.11 0.28
C PRO A 52 -4.17 -5.90 -0.16
N HIS A 53 -4.52 -4.72 0.35
CA HIS A 53 -3.76 -3.49 0.19
C HIS A 53 -3.45 -2.89 1.55
N LEU A 54 -2.16 -2.82 1.88
CA LEU A 54 -1.68 -2.28 3.15
C LEU A 54 -1.33 -0.81 3.01
N HIS A 55 -1.95 0.02 3.84
CA HIS A 55 -1.68 1.45 3.92
C HIS A 55 -1.11 1.81 5.30
N LEU A 56 0.15 2.24 5.34
CA LEU A 56 0.86 2.64 6.56
C LEU A 56 0.78 4.16 6.76
N HIS A 57 0.40 4.61 7.96
CA HIS A 57 0.32 6.04 8.28
C HIS A 57 0.43 6.33 9.78
N GLY A 58 0.42 7.62 10.15
CA GLY A 58 0.27 8.09 11.54
C GLY A 58 1.56 8.16 12.36
N ASN A 59 1.44 8.69 13.57
CA ASN A 59 2.50 8.77 14.60
C ASN A 59 1.87 8.60 16.01
N PRO A 60 2.10 7.48 16.74
CA PRO A 60 2.90 6.32 16.34
C PRO A 60 2.38 5.68 15.07
N LEU A 61 3.27 5.04 14.31
CA LEU A 61 2.92 4.37 13.04
C LEU A 61 1.75 3.40 13.28
N HIS A 62 0.91 3.16 12.29
CA HIS A 62 -0.11 2.11 12.30
C HIS A 62 -0.52 1.79 10.88
N ALA A 63 -1.23 0.68 10.71
CA ALA A 63 -1.60 0.17 9.41
C ALA A 63 -3.12 0.03 9.26
N MET A 64 -3.58 0.27 8.03
CA MET A 64 -4.91 -0.05 7.57
C MET A 64 -4.77 -1.09 6.45
N LEU A 65 -5.31 -2.29 6.67
CA LEU A 65 -5.34 -3.38 5.69
C LEU A 65 -6.72 -3.39 5.03
N CYS A 66 -6.76 -3.05 3.75
CA CYS A 66 -7.99 -2.99 2.96
C CYS A 66 -8.06 -4.16 1.99
N TYR A 67 -9.21 -4.82 1.89
CA TYR A 67 -9.46 -5.80 0.83
C TYR A 67 -10.24 -5.12 -0.28
N ILE A 68 -9.60 -4.92 -1.42
CA ILE A 68 -10.13 -4.15 -2.56
C ILE A 68 -10.58 -5.13 -3.64
N ASP A 69 -11.79 -4.97 -4.14
CA ASP A 69 -12.33 -5.78 -5.22
C ASP A 69 -11.97 -5.26 -6.62
N ARG A 70 -12.50 -5.94 -7.65
CA ARG A 70 -12.29 -5.60 -9.06
C ARG A 70 -12.86 -4.22 -9.44
N ASP A 71 -13.90 -3.77 -8.73
CA ASP A 71 -14.55 -2.47 -8.93
C ASP A 71 -13.88 -1.34 -8.14
N LEU A 72 -12.70 -1.61 -7.56
CA LEU A 72 -11.97 -0.72 -6.68
C LEU A 72 -12.77 -0.32 -5.44
N THR A 73 -13.64 -1.19 -4.93
CA THR A 73 -14.40 -0.97 -3.71
C THR A 73 -13.77 -1.75 -2.56
N ILE A 74 -13.65 -1.11 -1.40
CA ILE A 74 -13.17 -1.77 -0.18
C ILE A 74 -14.30 -2.63 0.38
N ARG A 75 -14.07 -3.94 0.46
CA ARG A 75 -15.02 -4.92 0.99
C ARG A 75 -14.87 -5.13 2.48
N SER A 76 -13.66 -4.99 2.99
CA SER A 76 -13.36 -5.07 4.42
C SER A 76 -12.11 -4.27 4.75
N VAL A 77 -12.05 -3.78 5.99
CA VAL A 77 -10.92 -3.03 6.52
C VAL A 77 -10.53 -3.57 7.88
N GLY A 78 -9.24 -3.87 8.05
CA GLY A 78 -8.61 -4.18 9.32
C GLY A 78 -7.71 -3.03 9.74
N PHE A 79 -7.65 -2.76 11.04
CA PHE A 79 -6.75 -1.77 11.60
C PHE A 79 -5.76 -2.44 12.54
N ILE A 80 -4.49 -2.11 12.36
CA ILE A 80 -3.40 -2.62 13.16
C ILE A 80 -2.72 -1.43 13.82
N LYS A 81 -3.01 -1.22 15.11
CA LYS A 81 -2.24 -0.29 15.96
C LYS A 81 -0.82 -0.84 15.96
N SER A 82 0.18 -0.06 15.54
CA SER A 82 1.53 -0.61 15.45
C SER A 82 1.92 -1.21 16.79
N ILE A 83 2.33 -2.48 16.70
CA ILE A 83 3.28 -3.12 17.58
C ILE A 83 4.43 -2.13 17.74
N GLU A 84 4.87 -1.80 18.95
CA GLU A 84 6.04 -0.94 19.16
C GLU A 84 7.24 -1.53 18.40
N ILE A 85 7.50 -1.05 17.18
CA ILE A 85 8.75 -1.32 16.51
C ILE A 85 9.70 -0.29 17.10
N SER A 86 10.45 -0.70 18.11
CA SER A 86 11.67 -0.01 18.54
C SER A 86 12.40 0.46 17.27
N ARG A 87 12.75 1.75 17.23
CA ARG A 87 13.35 2.40 16.05
C ARG A 87 14.80 2.00 15.83
N ASP A 88 15.21 0.81 16.26
CA ASP A 88 16.45 0.23 15.80
C ASP A 88 16.24 -0.22 14.35
N TYR A 89 16.85 0.52 13.43
CA TYR A 89 16.81 0.36 11.97
C TYR A 89 16.96 -1.11 11.49
N ALA A 90 17.63 -1.95 12.28
CA ALA A 90 17.76 -3.38 12.04
C ALA A 90 16.41 -4.14 12.14
N THR A 91 15.60 -3.85 13.15
CA THR A 91 14.32 -4.53 13.41
C THR A 91 13.27 -4.14 12.37
N PHE A 92 13.25 -2.88 11.94
CA PHE A 92 12.38 -2.42 10.84
C PHE A 92 12.71 -3.13 9.51
N LYS A 93 14.00 -3.27 9.15
CA LYS A 93 14.40 -4.01 7.94
C LYS A 93 14.01 -5.49 8.00
N GLN A 94 14.11 -6.13 9.16
CA GLN A 94 13.70 -7.53 9.33
C GLN A 94 12.18 -7.71 9.22
N LEU A 95 11.40 -6.77 9.77
CA LEU A 95 9.95 -6.82 9.70
C LEU A 95 9.45 -6.64 8.26
N MET A 96 10.05 -5.72 7.50
CA MET A 96 9.75 -5.54 6.09
C MET A 96 10.13 -6.78 5.24
N LYS A 97 11.25 -7.44 5.54
CA LYS A 97 11.64 -8.70 4.85
C LYS A 97 10.64 -9.84 5.07
N LYS A 98 10.08 -9.97 6.27
CA LYS A 98 9.07 -11.00 6.56
C LYS A 98 7.74 -10.74 5.86
N TRP A 99 7.36 -9.47 5.73
CA TRP A 99 6.09 -9.09 5.09
C TRP A 99 6.19 -9.02 3.55
N SER A 100 7.41 -8.94 3.01
CA SER A 100 7.65 -8.95 1.56
C SER A 100 7.94 -10.33 0.97
N ASN A 101 7.97 -11.41 1.75
CA ASN A 101 8.23 -12.75 1.24
C ASN A 101 6.91 -13.54 1.08
N PRO A 102 6.52 -13.93 -0.16
CA PRO A 102 5.32 -14.74 -0.39
C PRO A 102 5.56 -16.25 -0.23
N TYR A 103 6.67 -16.65 0.39
CA TYR A 103 7.03 -18.05 0.71
C TYR A 103 7.42 -18.18 2.18
#